data_AF-F1LW23-F1
#
_entry.id   AF-F1LW23-F1
#
_cell.length_a   1.000
_cell.length_b   1.000
_cell.length_c   1.000
_cell.angle_alpha   90.00
_cell.angle_beta   90.00
_cell.angle_gamma   90.00
#
_symmetry.space_group_name_H-M   'P 1'
#
loop_
_entity.id
_entity.type
_entity.pdbx_description
1 polymer ?
#
loop_
_entity_poly.entity_id
_entity_poly.type
_entity_poly.pdbx_seq_one_letter_code
_entity_poly.pdbx_strand_id
1 'polypeptide(L)' 'MDLGSHKTTIFTDSKESSMVFEQKHIVKGSLKLQEEQRLCKEDQLLDDRKTLGECGITGQTARSQAPDTMGLAF' A
#
# COMPACT_ATOMS: atom_id res chain seq x y z
N MET A 1 -18.48 23.10 -4.86
CA MET A 1 -18.39 21.63 -4.96
C MET A 1 -17.50 21.20 -3.82
N ASP A 2 -18.09 20.70 -2.75
CA ASP A 2 -17.34 20.14 -1.63
C ASP A 2 -16.88 18.75 -2.09
N LEU A 3 -15.65 18.65 -2.60
CA LEU A 3 -15.06 17.38 -2.99
C LEU A 3 -14.64 16.68 -1.70
N GLY A 4 -15.62 16.21 -0.94
CA GLY A 4 -15.40 15.59 0.37
C GLY A 4 -14.36 14.49 0.23
N SER A 5 -13.30 14.57 1.05
CA SER A 5 -12.21 13.60 1.04
C SER A 5 -12.76 12.18 1.13
N HIS A 6 -12.84 11.48 0.00
CA HIS A 6 -13.30 10.10 -0.02
C HIS A 6 -12.28 9.26 0.73
N LYS A 7 -12.65 8.80 1.93
CA LYS A 7 -11.86 7.84 2.69
C LYS A 7 -11.90 6.53 1.92
N THR A 8 -10.77 6.14 1.35
CA THR A 8 -10.62 4.90 0.59
C THR A 8 -9.71 3.94 1.37
N THR A 9 -10.15 2.70 1.50
CA THR A 9 -9.37 1.59 2.05
C THR A 9 -9.43 0.44 1.05
N ILE A 10 -8.28 -0.11 0.68
CA ILE A 10 -8.17 -1.29 -0.20
C ILE A 10 -7.67 -2.45 0.66
N PHE A 11 -8.40 -3.55 0.68
CA PHE A 11 -7.94 -4.81 1.25
C PHE A 11 -7.40 -5.68 0.11
N THR A 12 -6.12 -6.03 0.18
CA THR A 12 -5.45 -6.89 -0.79
C THR A 12 -4.44 -7.77 -0.07
N ASP A 13 -4.22 -8.97 -0.57
CA ASP A 13 -3.11 -9.83 -0.20
C ASP A 13 -1.93 -9.64 -1.17
N SER A 14 -0.73 -9.94 -0.68
CA SER A 14 0.48 -10.00 -1.49
C SER A 14 1.54 -10.84 -0.81
N LYS A 15 2.50 -11.32 -1.61
CA LYS A 15 3.63 -12.09 -1.09
C LYS A 15 4.56 -11.16 -0.31
N GLU A 16 5.12 -11.64 0.79
CA GLU A 16 6.15 -10.92 1.56
C GLU A 16 7.36 -10.54 0.68
N SER A 17 7.65 -11.35 -0.35
CA SER A 17 8.71 -11.13 -1.33
C SER A 17 8.34 -10.16 -2.47
N SER A 18 7.10 -9.69 -2.56
CA SER A 18 6.68 -8.73 -3.59
C SER A 18 7.27 -7.36 -3.32
N MET A 19 7.62 -6.63 -4.37
CA MET A 19 8.16 -5.28 -4.26
C MET A 19 7.07 -4.24 -4.00
N VAL A 20 7.43 -3.13 -3.35
CA VAL A 20 6.53 -1.98 -3.12
C VAL A 20 5.99 -1.42 -4.44
N PHE A 21 6.79 -1.42 -5.51
CA PHE A 21 6.31 -1.01 -6.84
C PHE A 21 5.13 -1.87 -7.35
N GLU A 22 5.12 -3.17 -7.07
CA GLU A 22 4.01 -4.05 -7.47
C GLU A 22 2.72 -3.66 -6.75
N GLN A 23 2.81 -3.25 -5.48
CA GLN A 23 1.66 -2.75 -4.72
C GLN A 23 1.09 -1.47 -5.33
N LYS A 24 1.94 -0.52 -5.74
CA LYS A 24 1.50 0.68 -6.45
C LYS A 24 0.76 0.33 -7.74
N HIS A 25 1.21 -0.71 -8.46
CA HIS A 25 0.51 -1.16 -9.66
C HIS A 25 -0.90 -1.71 -9.35
N ILE A 26 -1.05 -2.47 -8.25
CA ILE A 26 -2.37 -2.92 -7.77
C ILE A 26 -3.27 -1.73 -7.45
N VAL A 27 -2.78 -0.78 -6.64
CA VAL A 27 -3.54 0.43 -6.27
C VAL A 27 -3.92 1.25 -7.50
N LYS A 28 -2.99 1.42 -8.46
CA LYS A 28 -3.24 2.09 -9.73
C LYS A 28 -4.36 1.42 -10.53
N GLY A 29 -4.35 0.09 -10.61
CA GLY A 29 -5.43 -0.68 -11.25
C GLY A 29 -6.78 -0.53 -10.54
N SER A 30 -6.79 -0.60 -9.21
CA SER A 30 -8.01 -0.49 -8.40
C SER A 30 -8.64 0.91 -8.44
N LEU A 31 -7.82 1.97 -8.38
CA LEU A 31 -8.30 3.35 -8.34
C LEU A 31 -8.35 4.04 -9.70
N LYS A 32 -7.80 3.41 -10.76
CA LYS A 32 -7.69 3.96 -12.12
C LYS A 32 -6.97 5.32 -12.16
N LEU A 33 -5.95 5.50 -11.32
CA LEU A 33 -5.21 6.75 -11.22
C LEU A 33 -4.04 6.79 -12.21
N GLN A 34 -3.69 7.99 -12.68
CA GLN A 34 -2.48 8.20 -13.49
C GLN A 34 -1.33 8.84 -12.70
N GLU A 35 -1.61 9.35 -11.51
CA GLU A 35 -0.67 10.08 -10.65
C GLU A 35 0.39 9.16 -10.01
N GLU A 36 1.55 9.75 -9.70
CA GLU A 36 2.61 9.07 -8.96
C GLU A 36 2.18 8.82 -7.51
N GLN A 37 2.17 7.56 -7.12
CA GLN A 37 1.72 7.14 -5.81
C GLN A 37 2.89 7.03 -4.84
N ARG A 38 2.65 7.40 -3.59
CA ARG A 38 3.52 7.21 -2.44
C ARG A 38 2.84 6.26 -1.46
N LEU A 39 3.52 5.16 -1.14
CA LEU A 39 3.11 4.25 -0.07
C LEU A 39 3.95 4.54 1.16
N CYS A 40 3.30 4.62 2.31
CA CYS A 40 3.95 4.89 3.59
C CYS A 40 3.55 3.85 4.64
N LYS A 41 4.44 3.54 5.58
CA LYS A 41 4.14 2.78 6.80
C LYS A 41 4.63 3.58 7.99
N GLU A 42 3.76 3.84 8.96
CA GLU A 42 4.11 4.63 10.17
C GLU A 42 4.83 5.94 9.83
N ASP A 43 4.26 6.73 8.91
CA ASP A 43 4.80 7.99 8.39
C ASP A 43 6.13 7.89 7.63
N GLN A 44 6.67 6.68 7.43
CA GLN A 44 7.85 6.45 6.60
C GLN A 44 7.48 6.10 5.16
N LEU A 45 7.99 6.87 4.21
CA LEU A 45 7.87 6.58 2.78
C LEU A 45 8.62 5.29 2.42
N LEU A 46 7.95 4.41 1.67
CA LEU A 46 8.52 3.13 1.23
C LEU A 46 9.27 3.27 -0.10
N ASP A 47 10.43 2.62 -0.21
CA ASP A 47 11.23 2.54 -1.43
C ASP A 47 10.63 1.46 -2.36
N ASP A 48 10.42 1.83 -3.62
CA ASP A 48 9.87 0.96 -4.67
C ASP A 48 10.65 -0.34 -4.88
N ARG A 49 11.94 -0.33 -4.54
CA ARG A 49 12.85 -1.48 -4.71
C ARG A 49 12.86 -2.44 -3.52
N LYS A 50 12.26 -2.05 -2.39
CA LYS A 50 12.14 -2.94 -1.23
C LYS A 50 11.00 -3.92 -1.40
N THR A 51 11.20 -5.11 -0.84
CA THR A 51 10.13 -6.08 -0.62
C THR A 51 9.25 -5.67 0.56
N LEU A 52 8.03 -6.20 0.62
CA LEU A 52 7.14 -6.00 1.77
C LEU A 52 7.77 -6.49 3.09
N GLY A 53 8.49 -7.61 3.04
CA GLY A 53 9.24 -8.13 4.19
C GLY A 53 10.32 -7.16 4.70
N GLU A 54 11.09 -6.54 3.79
CA GLU A 54 12.07 -5.50 4.14
C GLU A 54 11.42 -4.21 4.69
N CYS A 55 10.14 -3.99 4.40
CA CYS A 55 9.31 -2.94 4.99
C CYS A 55 8.63 -3.36 6.31
N GLY A 56 8.88 -4.58 6.81
CA GLY A 56 8.30 -5.10 8.05
C GLY A 56 6.88 -5.66 7.91
N ILE A 57 6.37 -5.79 6.68
CA ILE A 57 5.06 -6.37 6.38
C ILE A 57 5.28 -7.86 6.11
N THR A 58 5.02 -8.70 7.11
CA THR A 58 5.32 -10.13 7.12
C THR A 58 4.06 -10.95 7.36
N GLY A 59 4.11 -12.26 7.13
CA GLY A 59 3.01 -13.16 7.50
C GLY A 59 2.66 -13.15 9.01
N GLN A 60 3.57 -12.69 9.87
CA GLN A 60 3.30 -12.58 11.31
C GLN A 60 2.59 -11.28 11.69
N THR A 61 2.87 -10.18 10.97
CA THR A 61 2.35 -8.83 11.26
C THR A 61 1.10 -8.49 10.43
N ALA A 62 1.00 -8.99 9.20
CA ALA A 62 -0.11 -8.77 8.28
C ALA A 62 -1.01 -10.01 8.16
N ARG A 63 -1.76 -10.33 9.22
CA ARG A 63 -2.63 -11.52 9.26
C ARG A 63 -3.97 -11.23 8.60
N SER A 64 -4.65 -12.25 8.06
CA SER A 64 -5.97 -12.07 7.44
C SER A 64 -7.00 -11.42 8.37
N GLN A 65 -7.03 -11.79 9.67
CA GLN A 65 -7.92 -11.15 10.65
C GLN A 65 -7.40 -9.82 11.23
N ALA A 66 -6.15 -9.46 10.97
CA ALA A 66 -5.50 -8.25 11.44
C ALA A 66 -4.46 -7.78 10.40
N PRO A 67 -4.91 -7.17 9.29
CA PRO A 67 -4.02 -6.72 8.22
C PRO A 67 -3.10 -5.61 8.69
N ASP A 68 -1.90 -5.54 8.12
CA ASP A 68 -1.04 -4.37 8.25
C ASP A 68 -1.60 -3.22 7.38
N THR A 69 -1.36 -1.97 7.78
CA THR A 69 -1.91 -0.78 7.11
C THR A 69 -0.79 0.03 6.49
N MET A 70 -0.89 0.26 5.18
CA MET A 70 -0.07 1.24 4.47
C MET A 70 -0.89 2.49 4.14
N GLY A 71 -0.31 3.66 4.38
CA GLY A 71 -0.84 4.93 3.91
C GLY A 71 -0.65 5.09 2.41
N LEU A 72 -1.66 5.63 1.74
CA LEU A 72 -1.61 6.01 0.33
C LEU A 72 -1.65 7.53 0.21
N ALA A 73 -0.68 8.10 -0.51
CA ALA A 73 -0.63 9.50 -0.88
C ALA A 73 -0.34 9.66 -2.38
N PHE A 74 -0.73 10.80 -2.93
CA PHE A 74 -0.45 11.26 -4.29
C PHE A 74 0.41 12.52 -4.21
#